data_AF-A0A0A9Z273-F1
#
_entry.id   AF-A0A0A9Z273-F1
#
_cell.length_a   1.000
_cell.length_b   1.000
_cell.length_c   1.000
_cell.angle_alpha   90.00
_cell.angle_beta   90.00
_cell.angle_gamma   90.00
#
_symmetry.space_group_name_H-M   'P 1'
#
loop_
_entity.id
_entity.type
_entity.pdbx_description
1 polymer ?
#
loop_
_entity_poly.entity_id
_entity_poly.type
_entity_poly.pdbx_seq_one_letter_code
_entity_poly.pdbx_strand_id
1 'polypeptide(L)'
;MHGFEHGVRKDLVVFRSGNEAVSGLSLFMFAYLCQVNVFKIHYETPNRSANKITAQAAVSCLMCGSMYFLVGFFGYAMFGPQLLGNILKYFDPYKQVQFFICYLGLIIKLCAAFSLNMLACRTALFQCIRWEVDTMPYWKHTIVSTVFALGALLLSLFLKDINIVFGLVGAFCGGFIAYVFPALYIMYSGNWSRKTVGI
;
A
#
# COMPACT_ATOMS: atom_id res chain seq x y z
N MET A 1 24.55 10.83 16.85
CA MET A 1 23.17 10.95 16.33
C MET A 1 22.35 11.51 17.48
N HIS A 2 21.99 12.78 17.40
CA HIS A 2 21.54 13.56 18.57
C HIS A 2 20.12 14.10 18.36
N GLY A 3 19.28 13.35 17.63
CA GLY A 3 17.92 13.79 17.25
C GLY A 3 16.99 14.06 18.43
N PHE A 4 17.34 13.61 19.64
CA PHE A 4 16.64 13.91 20.89
C PHE A 4 17.56 14.47 21.99
N GLU A 5 18.82 14.79 21.69
CA GLU A 5 19.76 15.27 22.71
C GLU A 5 19.36 16.64 23.29
N HIS A 6 18.47 17.36 22.60
CA HIS A 6 17.88 18.62 23.05
C HIS A 6 16.36 18.53 23.29
N GLY A 7 15.83 17.32 23.47
CA GLY A 7 14.40 17.05 23.67
C GLY A 7 13.58 17.06 22.38
N VAL A 8 12.26 16.96 22.52
CA VAL A 8 11.31 17.03 21.39
C VAL A 8 11.31 18.46 20.83
N ARG A 9 11.52 18.59 19.52
CA ARG A 9 11.50 19.86 18.80
C ARG A 9 10.19 20.62 19.04
N LYS A 10 10.29 21.92 19.35
CA LYS A 10 9.14 22.79 19.66
C LYS A 10 8.39 23.30 18.41
N ASP A 11 8.96 23.10 17.22
CA ASP A 11 8.42 23.55 15.94
C ASP A 11 7.56 22.48 15.22
N LEU A 12 7.13 21.45 15.95
CA LEU A 12 6.27 20.39 15.42
C LEU A 12 4.87 20.91 15.15
N VAL A 13 4.44 20.81 13.89
CA VAL A 13 3.08 21.15 13.48
C VAL A 13 2.22 19.91 13.60
N VAL A 14 1.32 19.90 14.59
CA VAL A 14 0.48 18.73 14.89
C VAL A 14 -0.71 18.62 13.92
N PHE A 15 -1.15 19.73 13.34
CA PHE A 15 -2.31 19.77 12.45
C PHE A 15 -2.03 20.59 11.20
N ARG A 16 -2.23 19.98 10.03
CA ARG A 16 -2.20 20.65 8.72
C ARG A 16 -3.58 20.50 8.09
N SER A 17 -4.18 21.61 7.67
CA SER A 17 -5.47 21.63 6.99
C SER A 17 -5.31 21.84 5.47
N GLY A 18 -6.40 21.65 4.72
CA GLY A 18 -6.43 21.88 3.27
C GLY A 18 -5.98 20.67 2.44
N ASN A 19 -5.40 20.93 1.27
CA ASN A 19 -5.06 19.88 0.29
C ASN A 19 -4.04 18.85 0.82
N GLU A 20 -3.16 19.27 1.74
CA GLU A 20 -2.20 18.37 2.40
C GLU A 20 -2.91 17.28 3.21
N ALA A 21 -4.02 17.61 3.89
CA ALA A 21 -4.80 16.64 4.64
C ALA A 21 -5.48 15.61 3.72
N VAL A 22 -5.97 16.07 2.55
CA VAL A 22 -6.61 15.21 1.54
C VAL A 22 -5.58 14.26 0.89
N SER A 23 -4.38 14.77 0.61
CA SER A 23 -3.27 13.94 0.11
C SER A 23 -2.85 12.90 1.15
N GLY A 24 -2.75 13.29 2.42
CA GLY A 24 -2.49 12.38 3.54
C GLY A 24 -3.56 11.29 3.70
N LEU A 25 -4.84 11.64 3.53
CA LEU A 25 -5.94 10.67 3.56
C LEU A 25 -5.79 9.62 2.45
N SER A 26 -5.42 10.04 1.25
CA SER A 26 -5.22 9.14 0.10
C SER A 26 -4.03 8.21 0.31
N LEU A 27 -2.94 8.72 0.91
CA LEU A 27 -1.80 7.90 1.32
C LEU A 27 -2.18 6.89 2.40
N PHE A 28 -3.04 7.27 3.34
CA PHE A 28 -3.57 6.37 4.35
C PHE A 28 -4.42 5.27 3.72
N MET A 29 -5.32 5.61 2.80
CA MET A 29 -6.10 4.63 2.04
C MET A 29 -5.20 3.65 1.28
N PHE A 30 -4.12 4.14 0.66
CA PHE A 30 -3.12 3.29 0.00
C PHE A 30 -2.41 2.34 0.98
N ALA A 31 -2.02 2.84 2.17
CA ALA A 31 -1.31 2.04 3.17
C ALA A 31 -2.14 0.85 3.69
N TYR A 32 -3.47 0.96 3.69
CA TYR A 32 -4.40 -0.09 4.11
C TYR A 32 -5.02 -0.87 2.93
N LEU A 33 -4.36 -0.89 1.78
CA LEU A 33 -4.74 -1.74 0.64
C LEU A 33 -4.32 -3.21 0.85
N CYS A 34 -5.07 -3.94 1.67
CA CYS A 34 -4.84 -5.38 1.92
C CYS A 34 -5.95 -6.28 1.37
N GLN A 35 -7.05 -5.69 0.88
CA GLN A 35 -8.29 -6.39 0.50
C GLN A 35 -8.07 -7.39 -0.63
N VAL A 36 -7.13 -7.13 -1.54
CA VAL A 36 -6.82 -8.02 -2.68
C VAL A 36 -6.34 -9.42 -2.25
N ASN A 37 -5.78 -9.53 -1.05
CA ASN A 37 -5.23 -10.79 -0.53
C ASN A 37 -6.21 -11.54 0.39
N VAL A 38 -7.30 -10.89 0.83
CA VAL A 38 -8.20 -11.45 1.84
C VAL A 38 -8.83 -12.77 1.41
N PHE A 39 -9.16 -12.91 0.12
CA PHE A 39 -9.77 -14.13 -0.41
C PHE A 39 -8.80 -15.31 -0.38
N LYS A 40 -7.53 -15.11 -0.76
CA LYS A 40 -6.53 -16.17 -0.72
C LYS A 40 -6.28 -16.63 0.72
N ILE A 41 -6.13 -15.66 1.63
CA ILE A 41 -5.99 -15.93 3.08
C ILE A 41 -7.21 -16.70 3.59
N HIS A 42 -8.42 -16.37 3.13
CA HIS A 42 -9.63 -17.11 3.51
C HIS A 42 -9.63 -18.56 3.06
N TYR A 43 -9.17 -18.80 1.84
CA TYR A 43 -9.07 -20.17 1.32
C TYR A 43 -8.02 -21.00 2.05
N GLU A 44 -6.93 -20.38 2.50
CA GLU A 44 -5.84 -21.05 3.22
C GLU A 44 -6.14 -21.25 4.72
N THR A 45 -7.07 -20.48 5.29
CA THR A 45 -7.38 -20.55 6.73
C THR A 45 -8.21 -21.79 7.09
N PRO A 46 -7.76 -22.61 8.05
CA PRO A 46 -8.53 -23.77 8.52
C PRO A 46 -9.81 -23.31 9.25
N ASN A 47 -10.92 -24.00 9.01
CA ASN A 47 -12.25 -23.68 9.55
C ASN A 47 -12.74 -22.27 9.13
N ARG A 48 -12.99 -22.15 7.83
CA ARG A 48 -13.45 -20.95 7.12
C ARG A 48 -14.66 -20.32 7.79
N SER A 49 -14.49 -19.10 8.30
CA SER A 49 -15.57 -18.28 8.86
C SER A 49 -15.29 -16.80 8.63
N ALA A 50 -16.29 -16.06 8.19
CA ALA A 50 -16.20 -14.62 7.93
C ALA A 50 -15.82 -13.83 9.20
N ASN A 51 -16.37 -14.21 10.35
CA ASN A 51 -16.11 -13.53 11.63
C ASN A 51 -14.65 -13.69 12.06
N LYS A 52 -14.07 -14.89 11.86
CA LYS A 52 -12.66 -15.15 12.21
C LYS A 52 -11.70 -14.31 11.39
N ILE A 53 -11.95 -14.21 10.08
CA ILE A 53 -11.10 -13.41 9.20
C ILE A 53 -11.25 -11.92 9.45
N THR A 54 -12.46 -11.47 9.77
CA THR A 54 -12.68 -10.08 10.15
C THR A 54 -11.90 -9.74 11.43
N ALA A 55 -11.94 -10.62 12.44
CA ALA A 55 -11.15 -10.45 13.66
C ALA A 55 -9.63 -10.48 13.40
N GLN A 56 -9.16 -11.43 12.59
CA GLN A 56 -7.74 -11.52 12.21
C GLN A 56 -7.30 -10.27 11.44
N ALA A 57 -8.08 -9.82 10.47
CA ALA A 57 -7.81 -8.61 9.71
C ALA A 57 -7.79 -7.37 10.62
N ALA A 58 -8.73 -7.26 11.57
CA ALA A 58 -8.74 -6.15 12.53
C ALA A 58 -7.46 -6.13 13.38
N VAL A 59 -7.04 -7.28 13.93
CA VAL A 59 -5.79 -7.39 14.71
C VAL A 59 -4.58 -7.04 13.84
N SER A 60 -4.49 -7.55 12.61
CA SER A 60 -3.40 -7.24 11.69
C SER A 60 -3.34 -5.75 11.33
N CYS A 61 -4.49 -5.13 11.04
CA CYS A 61 -4.57 -3.70 10.73
C CYS A 61 -4.19 -2.84 11.95
N LEU A 62 -4.58 -3.22 13.17
CA LEU A 62 -4.18 -2.52 14.39
C LEU A 62 -2.68 -2.61 14.63
N MET A 63 -2.07 -3.77 14.40
CA MET A 63 -0.61 -3.95 14.48
C MET A 63 0.13 -3.13 13.41
N CYS A 64 -0.35 -3.13 12.16
CA CYS A 64 0.22 -2.28 11.12
C CYS A 64 0.07 -0.80 11.45
N GLY A 65 -1.09 -0.40 11.97
CA GLY A 65 -1.38 0.99 12.34
C GLY A 65 -0.50 1.50 13.47
N SER A 66 -0.26 0.69 14.50
CA SER A 66 0.67 1.08 15.57
C SER A 66 2.09 1.25 15.03
N MET A 67 2.55 0.35 14.14
CA MET A 67 3.87 0.46 13.53
C MET A 67 4.00 1.69 12.62
N TYR A 68 2.98 1.99 11.81
CA TYR A 68 2.94 3.20 11.00
C TYR A 68 2.93 4.46 11.86
N PHE A 69 2.17 4.47 12.95
CA PHE A 69 2.15 5.58 13.89
C PHE A 69 3.52 5.80 14.53
N LEU A 70 4.18 4.75 15.03
CA LEU A 70 5.50 4.86 15.65
C LEU A 70 6.54 5.38 14.65
N VAL A 71 6.61 4.80 13.45
CA VAL A 71 7.57 5.22 12.41
C VAL A 71 7.28 6.66 11.96
N GLY A 72 6.02 7.02 11.75
CA GLY A 72 5.61 8.37 11.37
C GLY A 72 5.93 9.39 12.46
N PHE A 73 5.59 9.08 13.71
CA PHE A 73 5.81 9.97 14.86
C PHE A 73 7.30 10.21 15.11
N PHE A 74 8.11 9.15 15.26
CA PHE A 74 9.55 9.30 15.51
C PHE A 74 10.29 9.88 14.29
N GLY A 75 9.87 9.52 13.08
CA GLY A 75 10.41 10.12 11.86
C GLY A 75 10.14 11.61 11.77
N TYR A 76 8.90 12.04 12.06
CA TYR A 76 8.54 13.46 12.08
C TYR A 76 9.21 14.21 13.24
N ALA A 77 9.30 13.62 14.42
CA ALA A 77 9.97 14.22 15.58
C ALA A 77 11.46 14.50 15.31
N MET A 78 12.14 13.64 14.53
CA MET A 78 13.56 13.77 14.21
C MET A 78 13.85 14.89 13.20
N PHE A 79 13.08 14.99 12.11
CA PHE A 79 13.35 15.93 11.02
C PHE A 79 12.48 17.20 11.07
N GLY A 80 11.39 17.18 11.82
CA GLY A 80 10.46 18.28 11.98
C GLY A 80 9.72 18.65 10.68
N PRO A 81 9.27 19.91 10.54
CA PRO A 81 8.45 20.35 9.41
C PRO A 81 9.18 20.36 8.05
N GLN A 82 10.51 20.19 8.03
CA GLN A 82 11.33 20.07 6.82
C GLN A 82 11.21 18.71 6.13
N LEU A 83 10.60 17.72 6.80
CA LEU A 83 10.33 16.40 6.23
C LEU A 83 9.26 16.51 5.13
N LEU A 84 9.69 16.46 3.87
CA LEU A 84 8.80 16.49 2.71
C LEU A 84 8.95 15.19 1.92
N GLY A 85 7.84 14.47 1.81
CA GLY A 85 7.73 13.25 1.04
C GLY A 85 8.48 12.05 1.64
N ASN A 86 9.51 11.56 0.94
CA ASN A 86 10.18 10.31 1.33
C ASN A 86 11.22 10.55 2.42
N ILE A 87 10.95 10.04 3.63
CA ILE A 87 11.86 10.11 4.78
C ILE A 87 13.24 9.52 4.52
N LEU A 88 13.35 8.52 3.65
CA LEU A 88 14.63 7.88 3.34
C LEU A 88 15.62 8.88 2.72
N LYS A 89 15.17 9.90 1.99
CA LYS A 89 16.05 10.92 1.40
C LYS A 89 16.87 11.70 2.44
N TYR A 90 16.43 11.72 3.70
CA TYR A 90 17.09 12.44 4.78
C TYR A 90 18.07 11.57 5.58
N PHE A 91 18.08 10.25 5.33
CA PHE A 91 19.03 9.32 5.96
C PHE A 91 20.19 9.03 5.01
N ASP A 92 21.39 9.44 5.41
CA ASP A 92 22.63 9.14 4.71
C ASP A 92 23.15 7.74 5.10
N PRO A 93 23.18 6.77 4.17
CA PRO A 93 23.56 5.39 4.47
C PRO A 93 25.03 5.23 4.85
N TYR A 94 25.91 6.17 4.49
CA TYR A 94 27.35 6.06 4.76
C TYR A 94 27.75 6.61 6.13
N LYS A 95 26.87 7.37 6.80
CA LYS A 95 27.18 7.95 8.11
C LYS A 95 27.23 6.92 9.24
N GLN A 96 26.45 5.83 9.15
CA GLN A 96 26.43 4.79 10.17
C GLN A 96 26.09 3.41 9.56
N VAL A 97 26.77 2.38 10.08
CA VAL A 97 26.60 0.97 9.64
C VAL A 97 25.15 0.49 9.77
N GLN A 98 24.42 0.95 10.79
CA GLN A 98 23.02 0.57 11.01
C GLN A 98 22.12 0.98 9.83
N PHE A 99 22.26 2.21 9.33
CA PHE A 99 21.50 2.68 8.17
C PHE A 99 21.88 1.91 6.91
N PHE A 100 23.17 1.60 6.72
CA PHE A 100 23.62 0.80 5.59
C PHE A 100 22.92 -0.57 5.54
N ILE A 101 22.85 -1.29 6.67
CA ILE A 101 22.17 -2.59 6.76
C ILE A 101 20.66 -2.45 6.49
N CYS A 102 20.01 -1.43 7.05
CA CYS A 102 18.58 -1.17 6.80
C CYS A 102 18.31 -0.86 5.32
N TYR A 103 19.19 -0.11 4.66
CA TYR A 103 19.09 0.20 3.23
C TYR A 103 19.23 -1.05 2.36
N LEU A 104 20.19 -1.92 2.66
CA LEU A 104 20.32 -3.22 1.97
C LEU A 104 19.06 -4.07 2.14
N GLY A 105 18.53 -4.17 3.36
CA GLY A 105 17.26 -4.86 3.63
C GLY A 105 16.08 -4.26 2.85
N LEU A 106 16.02 -2.94 2.76
CA LEU A 106 15.01 -2.24 1.94
C LEU A 106 15.13 -2.56 0.46
N ILE A 107 16.34 -2.59 -0.10
CA ILE A 107 16.58 -2.94 -1.50
C ILE A 107 16.08 -4.37 -1.77
N ILE A 108 16.47 -5.33 -0.94
CA ILE A 108 16.04 -6.73 -1.08
C ILE A 108 14.51 -6.84 -0.98
N LYS A 109 13.90 -6.17 0.00
CA LYS A 109 12.44 -6.12 0.17
C LYS A 109 11.76 -5.57 -1.09
N LEU A 110 12.25 -4.46 -1.64
CA LEU A 110 11.67 -3.82 -2.82
C LEU A 110 11.78 -4.71 -4.05
N CYS A 111 12.91 -5.40 -4.25
CA CYS A 111 13.08 -6.37 -5.34
C CYS A 111 12.09 -7.53 -5.23
N ALA A 112 11.93 -8.11 -4.04
CA ALA A 112 10.98 -9.20 -3.81
C ALA A 112 9.52 -8.72 -4.00
N ALA A 113 9.17 -7.55 -3.46
CA ALA A 113 7.84 -6.98 -3.60
C ALA A 113 7.49 -6.68 -5.06
N PHE A 114 8.42 -6.11 -5.82
CA PHE A 114 8.23 -5.84 -7.25
C PHE A 114 7.99 -7.14 -8.03
N SER A 115 8.78 -8.18 -7.75
CA SER A 115 8.65 -9.48 -8.41
C SER A 115 7.28 -10.12 -8.15
N LEU A 116 6.83 -10.12 -6.89
CA LEU A 116 5.52 -10.66 -6.51
C LEU A 116 4.36 -9.85 -7.12
N ASN A 117 4.47 -8.52 -7.13
CA ASN A 117 3.44 -7.67 -7.70
C ASN A 117 3.35 -7.83 -9.22
N MET A 118 4.49 -7.95 -9.91
CA MET A 118 4.52 -8.24 -11.36
C MET A 118 3.82 -9.56 -11.69
N LEU A 119 4.05 -10.60 -10.87
CA LEU A 119 3.36 -11.88 -11.02
C LEU A 119 1.85 -11.73 -10.84
N ALA A 120 1.40 -11.02 -9.80
CA ALA A 120 -0.01 -10.77 -9.56
C ALA A 120 -0.68 -9.98 -10.70
N CYS A 121 -0.04 -8.91 -11.17
CA CYS A 121 -0.52 -8.12 -12.32
C CYS A 121 -0.66 -8.97 -13.57
N ARG A 122 0.33 -9.81 -13.87
CA ARG A 122 0.30 -10.73 -15.02
C ARG A 122 -0.87 -11.69 -14.95
N THR A 123 -1.07 -12.35 -13.80
CA THR A 123 -2.20 -13.28 -13.61
C THR A 123 -3.55 -12.56 -13.74
N ALA A 124 -3.69 -11.37 -13.16
CA ALA A 124 -4.92 -10.58 -13.26
C ALA A 124 -5.23 -10.21 -14.71
N LEU A 125 -4.23 -9.84 -15.52
CA LEU A 125 -4.43 -9.51 -16.93
C LEU A 125 -4.90 -10.71 -17.75
N PHE A 126 -4.28 -11.87 -17.55
CA PHE A 126 -4.69 -13.08 -18.27
C PHE A 126 -6.13 -13.48 -17.93
N GLN A 127 -6.54 -13.30 -16.68
CA GLN A 127 -7.93 -13.50 -16.27
C GLN A 127 -8.88 -12.49 -16.92
N CYS A 128 -8.53 -11.20 -16.97
CA CYS A 128 -9.35 -10.18 -17.63
C CYS A 128 -9.51 -10.43 -19.13
N ILE A 129 -8.45 -10.90 -19.81
CA ILE A 129 -8.45 -11.20 -21.25
C ILE A 129 -9.08 -12.59 -21.52
N ARG A 130 -9.47 -13.33 -20.47
CA ARG A 130 -9.96 -14.73 -20.54
C ARG A 130 -9.02 -15.66 -21.31
N TRP A 131 -7.72 -15.41 -21.23
CA TRP A 131 -6.74 -16.24 -21.91
C TRP A 131 -6.44 -17.47 -21.06
N GLU A 132 -6.60 -18.67 -21.63
CA GLU A 132 -6.15 -19.90 -20.99
C GLU A 132 -4.63 -19.84 -20.78
N VAL A 133 -4.24 -19.84 -19.50
CA VAL A 133 -2.83 -19.78 -19.10
C VAL A 133 -2.10 -21.08 -19.45
N ASP A 134 -2.82 -22.21 -19.47
CA ASP A 134 -2.25 -23.55 -19.68
C ASP A 134 -1.90 -23.86 -21.15
N THR A 135 -2.49 -23.14 -22.12
CA THR A 135 -2.23 -23.36 -23.56
C THR A 135 -1.31 -22.31 -24.19
N MET A 136 -0.82 -21.34 -23.39
CA MET A 136 -0.08 -20.20 -23.91
C MET A 136 1.44 -20.49 -24.01
N PRO A 137 2.07 -20.21 -25.17
CA PRO A 137 3.51 -20.35 -25.32
C PRO A 137 4.29 -19.35 -24.45
N TYR A 138 5.38 -19.82 -23.82
CA TYR A 138 6.28 -19.06 -22.93
C TYR A 138 6.70 -17.69 -23.46
N TRP A 139 6.89 -17.56 -24.78
CA TRP A 139 7.29 -16.30 -25.41
C TRP A 139 6.26 -15.18 -25.26
N LYS A 140 4.96 -15.51 -25.30
CA LYS A 140 3.88 -14.53 -25.09
C LYS A 140 3.87 -14.03 -23.63
N HIS A 141 4.13 -14.92 -22.68
CA HIS A 141 4.28 -14.53 -21.26
C HIS A 141 5.46 -13.59 -21.05
N THR A 142 6.59 -13.87 -21.69
CA THR A 142 7.80 -13.03 -21.60
C THR A 142 7.56 -11.66 -22.21
N ILE A 143 6.92 -11.56 -23.39
CA ILE A 143 6.61 -10.26 -24.02
C ILE A 143 5.74 -9.40 -23.10
N VAL A 144 4.63 -9.96 -22.59
CA VAL A 144 3.70 -9.20 -21.73
C VAL A 144 4.41 -8.73 -20.46
N SER A 145 5.17 -9.61 -19.80
CA SER A 145 5.90 -9.24 -18.58
C SER A 145 6.99 -8.20 -18.83
N THR A 146 7.71 -8.29 -19.95
CA THR A 146 8.76 -7.33 -20.32
C THR A 146 8.17 -5.96 -20.64
N VAL A 147 7.04 -5.90 -21.37
CA VAL A 147 6.35 -4.64 -21.64
C VAL A 147 5.87 -3.98 -20.35
N PHE A 148 5.32 -4.75 -19.40
CA PHE A 148 4.94 -4.24 -18.08
C PHE A 148 6.13 -3.70 -17.28
N ALA A 149 7.24 -4.44 -17.26
CA ALA A 149 8.45 -4.02 -16.56
C ALA A 149 9.06 -2.74 -17.18
N LEU A 150 9.14 -2.67 -18.51
CA LEU A 150 9.61 -1.48 -19.22
C LEU A 150 8.69 -0.28 -19.00
N GLY A 151 7.37 -0.48 -19.06
CA GLY A 151 6.40 0.58 -18.77
C GLY A 151 6.54 1.11 -17.34
N ALA A 152 6.68 0.22 -16.36
CA ALA A 152 6.92 0.61 -14.97
C ALA A 152 8.24 1.36 -14.79
N LEU A 153 9.30 0.95 -15.48
CA LEU A 153 10.60 1.62 -15.44
C LEU A 153 10.56 3.00 -16.10
N LEU A 154 9.90 3.13 -17.25
CA LEU A 154 9.73 4.43 -17.89
C LEU A 154 8.94 5.38 -17.01
N LEU A 155 7.80 4.94 -16.46
CA LEU A 155 7.00 5.75 -15.55
C LEU A 155 7.79 6.18 -14.31
N SER A 156 8.59 5.28 -13.71
CA SER A 156 9.38 5.62 -12.52
C SER A 156 10.50 6.62 -12.81
N LEU A 157 11.04 6.68 -14.03
CA LEU A 157 12.00 7.70 -14.44
C LEU A 157 11.38 9.10 -14.56
N PHE A 158 10.11 9.19 -14.96
CA PHE A 158 9.42 10.48 -15.09
C PHE A 158 8.90 11.03 -13.75
N LEU A 159 8.66 10.15 -12.77
CA LEU A 159 8.05 10.51 -11.49
C LEU A 159 9.10 10.95 -10.46
N LYS A 160 9.15 12.25 -10.16
CA LYS A 160 10.05 12.82 -9.15
C LYS A 160 9.52 12.65 -7.72
N ASP A 161 8.20 12.47 -7.57
CA ASP A 161 7.50 12.36 -6.28
C ASP A 161 6.63 11.12 -6.17
N ILE A 162 7.03 10.23 -5.26
CA ILE A 162 6.36 8.95 -4.99
C ILE A 162 4.96 9.18 -4.38
N ASN A 163 4.77 10.27 -3.64
CA ASN A 163 3.48 10.59 -3.00
C ASN A 163 2.35 10.82 -4.00
N ILE A 164 2.66 11.34 -5.20
CA ILE A 164 1.66 11.53 -6.25
C ILE A 164 1.10 10.17 -6.67
N VAL A 165 1.97 9.18 -6.85
CA VAL A 165 1.57 7.81 -7.21
C VAL A 165 0.78 7.16 -6.10
N PHE A 166 1.28 7.22 -4.86
CA PHE A 166 0.58 6.62 -3.72
C PHE A 166 -0.78 7.27 -3.46
N GLY A 167 -0.86 8.60 -3.60
CA GLY A 167 -2.10 9.34 -3.51
C GLY A 167 -3.10 8.94 -4.60
N LEU A 168 -2.65 8.88 -5.86
CA LEU A 168 -3.52 8.52 -6.98
C LEU A 168 -4.03 7.08 -6.86
N VAL A 169 -3.12 6.11 -6.62
CA VAL A 169 -3.48 4.70 -6.49
C VAL A 169 -4.35 4.47 -5.25
N GLY A 170 -4.06 5.15 -4.13
CA GLY A 170 -4.88 5.10 -2.93
C GLY A 170 -6.30 5.64 -3.16
N ALA A 171 -6.41 6.82 -3.80
CA ALA A 171 -7.69 7.44 -4.07
C ALA A 171 -8.54 6.62 -5.06
N PHE A 172 -7.95 6.17 -6.17
CA PHE A 172 -8.66 5.37 -7.17
C PHE A 172 -8.84 3.93 -6.69
N CYS A 173 -7.78 3.13 -6.68
CA CYS A 173 -7.88 1.69 -6.40
C CYS A 173 -8.37 1.44 -4.97
N GLY A 174 -7.86 2.18 -3.98
CA GLY A 174 -8.32 2.08 -2.59
C GLY A 174 -9.77 2.54 -2.41
N GLY A 175 -10.16 3.63 -3.05
CA GLY A 175 -11.56 4.09 -3.04
C GLY A 175 -12.52 3.01 -3.55
N PHE A 176 -12.25 2.47 -4.74
CA PHE A 176 -13.12 1.46 -5.35
C PHE A 176 -13.15 0.15 -4.56
N ILE A 177 -11.99 -0.40 -4.23
CA ILE A 177 -11.90 -1.74 -3.62
C ILE A 177 -12.35 -1.73 -2.16
N ALA A 178 -12.00 -0.70 -1.39
CA ALA A 178 -12.30 -0.67 0.04
C ALA A 178 -13.74 -0.21 0.34
N TYR A 179 -14.31 0.68 -0.48
CA TYR A 179 -15.59 1.31 -0.18
C TYR A 179 -16.69 1.01 -1.22
N VAL A 180 -16.39 1.17 -2.51
CA VAL A 180 -17.42 1.07 -3.56
C VAL A 180 -17.85 -0.38 -3.78
N PHE A 181 -16.91 -1.29 -4.06
CA PHE A 181 -17.24 -2.68 -4.38
C PHE A 181 -17.92 -3.44 -3.23
N PRO A 182 -17.49 -3.31 -1.95
CA PRO A 182 -18.20 -3.96 -0.85
C PRO A 182 -19.64 -3.43 -0.67
N ALA A 183 -19.84 -2.12 -0.82
CA ALA A 183 -21.17 -1.52 -0.73
C ALA A 183 -22.09 -2.02 -1.85
N LEU A 184 -21.59 -2.06 -3.09
CA LEU A 184 -22.33 -2.60 -4.23
C LEU A 184 -22.63 -4.09 -4.04
N TYR A 185 -21.67 -4.87 -3.54
CA TYR A 185 -21.87 -6.30 -3.29
C TYR A 185 -23.03 -6.52 -2.31
N ILE A 186 -23.03 -5.85 -1.15
CA ILE A 186 -24.12 -5.96 -0.17
C ILE A 186 -25.47 -5.51 -0.76
N MET A 187 -25.47 -4.47 -1.59
CA MET A 187 -26.68 -3.96 -2.25
C MET A 187 -27.29 -4.93 -3.26
N TYR A 188 -26.47 -5.65 -4.04
CA TYR A 188 -26.95 -6.54 -5.10
C TYR A 188 -27.08 -8.01 -4.68
N SER A 189 -26.28 -8.48 -3.71
CA SER A 189 -26.31 -9.87 -3.25
C SER A 189 -26.99 -10.06 -1.90
N GLY A 190 -27.24 -8.98 -1.16
CA GLY A 190 -28.07 -9.02 0.05
C GLY A 190 -29.55 -8.95 -0.29
N ASN A 191 -30.42 -9.29 0.67
CA ASN A 191 -31.87 -9.01 0.61
C ASN A 191 -32.12 -7.49 0.77
N TRP A 192 -31.49 -6.69 -0.08
CA TRP A 192 -31.52 -5.25 -0.05
C TRP A 192 -32.88 -4.78 -0.55
N SER A 193 -33.68 -4.23 0.37
CA SER A 193 -34.95 -3.57 0.09
C SER A 193 -34.92 -2.22 0.80
N ARG A 194 -35.50 -1.18 0.19
CA ARG A 194 -35.65 0.15 0.83
C ARG A 194 -36.29 0.05 2.23
N LYS A 195 -37.16 -0.95 2.46
CA LYS A 195 -37.77 -1.24 3.77
C LYS A 195 -36.79 -1.77 4.83
N THR A 196 -35.73 -2.47 4.43
CA THR A 196 -34.75 -3.07 5.35
C THR A 196 -33.72 -2.05 5.86
N VAL A 197 -33.49 -0.97 5.10
CA VAL A 197 -32.46 0.05 5.38
C VAL A 197 -33.00 1.34 5.98
N GLY A 198 -34.30 1.41 6.29
CA GLY A 198 -34.90 2.51 7.05
C GLY A 198 -34.78 3.87 6.37
N ILE A 199 -35.33 3.99 5.16
CA ILE A 199 -35.69 5.29 4.56
C ILE A 199 -37.22 5.34 4.44
#